data_AF-A0A0M2V9S5-F1
#
_entry.id   AF-A0A0M2V9S5-F1
#
_cell.length_a   1.000
_cell.length_b   1.000
_cell.length_c   1.000
_cell.angle_alpha   90.00
_cell.angle_beta   90.00
_cell.angle_gamma   90.00
#
_symmetry.space_group_name_H-M   'P 1'
#
loop_
_entity.id
_entity.type
_entity.pdbx_description
1 polymer ?
#
loop_
_entity_poly.entity_id
_entity_poly.type
_entity_poly.pdbx_seq_one_letter_code
_entity_poly.pdbx_strand_id
1 'polypeptide(L)' 'MAMFSSALVFGITTLCLLAGVTCLLSALLVPAAVGPEKRFEKRLEYSMLGVAGLVVFMVLFMFGQA' A
#
# COMPACT_ATOMS: atom_id res chain seq x y z
N MET A 1 17.35 -20.71 12.37
CA MET A 1 17.39 -19.24 12.19
C MET A 1 16.89 -18.78 10.83
N ALA A 2 17.18 -19.47 9.72
CA ALA A 2 16.71 -19.08 8.38
C ALA A 2 15.17 -19.01 8.22
N MET A 3 14.42 -19.96 8.79
CA MET A 3 12.95 -20.01 8.64
C MET A 3 12.19 -18.84 9.30
N PHE A 4 12.73 -18.27 10.39
CA PHE A 4 12.07 -17.16 11.07
C PHE A 4 12.23 -15.86 10.29
N SER A 5 13.39 -15.67 9.65
CA SER A 5 13.67 -14.52 8.80
C SER A 5 12.80 -14.52 7.54
N SER A 6 12.64 -15.66 6.87
CA SER A 6 11.78 -15.75 5.69
C SER A 6 10.29 -15.60 6.02
N ALA A 7 9.83 -16.11 7.16
CA ALA A 7 8.46 -15.89 7.62
C ALA A 7 8.18 -14.40 7.94
N LEU A 8 9.13 -13.70 8.54
CA LEU A 8 9.05 -12.25 8.79
C LEU A 8 8.99 -11.46 7.49
N VAL A 9 9.86 -11.76 6.52
CA VAL A 9 9.86 -11.09 5.21
C VAL A 9 8.54 -11.31 4.49
N PHE A 10 8.02 -12.55 4.48
CA PHE A 10 6.72 -12.85 3.88
C PHE A 10 5.57 -12.08 4.56
N GLY A 11 5.56 -12.03 5.90
CA GLY A 11 4.56 -11.31 6.68
C GLY A 11 4.57 -9.81 6.38
N ILE A 12 5.74 -9.17 6.44
CA ILE A 12 5.90 -7.73 6.16
C ILE A 12 5.49 -7.41 4.71
N THR A 13 5.91 -8.22 3.77
CA THR A 13 5.57 -8.06 2.34
C THR A 13 4.06 -8.12 2.14
N THR A 14 3.38 -9.08 2.76
CA THR A 14 1.91 -9.21 2.66
C THR A 14 1.19 -8.02 3.30
N LEU A 15 1.68 -7.50 4.43
CA LEU A 15 1.13 -6.31 5.08
C LEU A 15 1.29 -5.05 4.22
N CYS A 16 2.44 -4.85 3.57
CA CYS A 16 2.66 -3.74 2.65
C CYS A 16 1.71 -3.78 1.46
N LEU A 17 1.47 -4.97 0.90
CA LEU A 17 0.49 -5.15 -0.18
C LEU A 17 -0.93 -4.82 0.29
N LEU A 18 -1.33 -5.32 1.46
CA LEU A 18 -2.65 -5.04 2.03
C LEU A 18 -2.85 -3.53 2.28
N ALA A 19 -1.85 -2.87 2.84
CA ALA A 19 -1.87 -1.43 3.10
C ALA A 19 -1.94 -0.60 1.80
N GLY A 20 -1.16 -0.97 0.78
CA GLY A 20 -1.19 -0.31 -0.53
C GLY A 20 -2.56 -0.42 -1.21
N VAL A 21 -3.13 -1.63 -1.23
CA VAL A 21 -4.45 -1.90 -1.84
C VAL A 21 -5.58 -1.20 -1.08
N THR A 22 -5.55 -1.22 0.25
CA THR A 22 -6.57 -0.52 1.07
C THR A 22 -6.51 1.00 0.90
N CYS A 23 -5.33 1.59 0.75
CA CYS A 23 -5.20 3.01 0.41
C CYS A 23 -5.74 3.32 -0.99
N LEU A 24 -5.48 2.48 -2.00
CA LEU A 24 -6.05 2.64 -3.34
C LEU A 24 -7.58 2.51 -3.36
N LEU A 25 -8.13 1.56 -2.61
CA LEU A 25 -9.57 1.43 -2.43
C LEU A 25 -10.15 2.66 -1.73
N SER A 26 -9.48 3.17 -0.69
CA SER A 26 -9.89 4.40 0.01
C SER A 26 -9.88 5.62 -0.93
N ALA A 27 -8.90 5.72 -1.83
CA ALA A 27 -8.89 6.72 -2.89
C ALA A 27 -10.10 6.56 -3.84
N LEU A 28 -10.44 5.32 -4.22
CA LEU A 28 -11.56 5.06 -5.11
C LEU A 28 -12.91 5.41 -4.46
N LEU A 29 -13.08 5.02 -3.20
CA LEU A 29 -14.30 5.17 -2.39
C LEU A 29 -14.47 6.55 -1.75
N VAL A 30 -13.59 7.54 -1.99
CA VAL A 30 -13.76 8.90 -1.43
C VAL A 30 -15.16 9.44 -1.80
N PRO A 31 -16.02 9.67 -0.78
CA PRO A 31 -17.43 9.96 -0.99
C PRO A 31 -17.63 11.28 -1.74
N ALA A 32 -18.57 11.27 -2.68
CA ALA A 32 -18.91 12.43 -3.51
C ALA A 32 -19.58 13.58 -2.74
N ALA A 33 -19.93 13.37 -1.47
CA ALA A 33 -20.48 14.39 -0.57
C ALA A 33 -19.43 15.45 -0.17
N VAL A 34 -18.14 15.18 -0.38
CA VAL A 34 -17.06 16.15 -0.17
C VAL A 34 -16.88 16.96 -1.46
N GLY A 35 -16.93 18.28 -1.37
CA GLY A 35 -16.77 19.19 -2.52
C GLY A 35 -15.53 18.86 -3.38
N PRO A 36 -15.55 19.23 -4.68
CA PRO A 36 -14.61 18.72 -5.69
C PRO A 36 -13.12 18.94 -5.36
N GLU A 37 -12.76 20.07 -4.75
CA GLU A 37 -11.37 20.35 -4.32
C GLU A 37 -10.89 19.39 -3.23
N LYS A 38 -11.63 19.29 -2.12
CA LYS A 38 -11.27 18.41 -0.99
C LYS A 38 -11.34 16.92 -1.34
N ARG A 39 -12.11 16.56 -2.37
CA ARG A 39 -12.17 15.20 -2.91
C ARG A 39 -10.90 14.83 -3.67
N PHE A 40 -10.38 15.75 -4.49
CA PHE A 40 -9.17 15.53 -5.26
C PHE A 40 -7.94 15.41 -4.35
N GLU A 41 -7.84 16.28 -3.36
CA GLU A 41 -6.73 16.29 -2.39
C GLU A 41 -6.65 14.96 -1.63
N LYS A 42 -7.77 14.50 -1.06
CA LYS A 42 -7.83 13.19 -0.39
C LYS A 42 -7.56 12.02 -1.34
N ARG A 43 -8.08 12.06 -2.57
CA ARG A 43 -7.78 11.03 -3.57
C ARG A 43 -6.29 10.96 -3.89
N LEU A 44 -5.64 12.11 -4.02
CA LEU A 44 -4.22 12.22 -4.33
C LEU A 44 -3.38 11.67 -3.16
N GLU A 45 -3.71 12.04 -1.92
CA GLU A 45 -3.03 11.54 -0.71
C GLU A 45 -3.15 10.02 -0.59
N TYR A 46 -4.37 9.48 -0.65
CA TYR A 46 -4.60 8.03 -0.58
C TYR A 46 -3.97 7.29 -1.77
N SER A 47 -3.93 7.91 -2.95
CA SER A 47 -3.26 7.33 -4.12
C SER A 47 -1.74 7.32 -3.96
N MET A 48 -1.12 8.40 -3.46
CA MET A 48 0.32 8.44 -3.19
C MET A 48 0.71 7.40 -2.15
N LEU A 49 -0.06 7.28 -1.06
CA LEU A 49 0.16 6.27 -0.03
C LEU A 49 -0.01 4.85 -0.58
N GLY A 50 -1.02 4.62 -1.42
CA GLY A 50 -1.22 3.34 -2.11
C GLY A 50 -0.06 2.95 -3.03
N VAL A 51 0.44 3.90 -3.83
CA VAL A 51 1.59 3.70 -4.70
C VAL A 51 2.86 3.47 -3.88
N ALA A 52 3.10 4.23 -2.82
CA ALA A 52 4.24 4.04 -1.93
C ALA A 52 4.23 2.63 -1.30
N GLY A 53 3.07 2.16 -0.82
CA GLY A 53 2.92 0.80 -0.29
C GLY A 53 3.21 -0.29 -1.33
N LEU A 54 2.79 -0.09 -2.58
CA LEU A 54 3.09 -1.00 -3.69
C LEU A 54 4.58 -1.01 -4.08
N VAL A 55 5.24 0.15 -4.07
CA VAL A 55 6.68 0.25 -4.36
C VAL A 55 7.48 -0.47 -3.27
N VAL A 56 7.16 -0.25 -2.00
CA VAL A 56 7.81 -0.96 -0.88
C VAL A 56 7.58 -2.46 -0.96
N PHE A 57 6.36 -2.90 -1.30
CA PHE A 57 6.07 -4.31 -1.57
C PHE A 57 6.95 -4.87 -2.69
N MET A 58 7.07 -4.16 -3.83
CA MET A 58 7.90 -4.59 -4.97
C MET A 58 9.37 -4.75 -4.58
N VAL A 59 9.92 -3.79 -3.83
CA VAL A 59 11.30 -3.85 -3.34
C VAL A 59 11.49 -5.04 -2.40
N LEU A 60 10.62 -5.22 -1.41
CA LEU A 60 10.68 -6.35 -0.48
C LEU A 60 10.50 -7.69 -1.19
N PHE A 61 9.65 -7.76 -2.20
CA PHE A 61 9.45 -8.96 -3.00
C PHE A 61 10.70 -9.31 -3.83
N MET A 62 11.35 -8.33 -4.46
CA MET A 62 12.57 -8.55 -5.25
C MET A 62 13.76 -8.97 -4.37
N PHE A 63 13.95 -8.34 -3.20
CA PHE A 63 15.06 -8.65 -2.30
C PHE A 63 14.79 -9.82 -1.35
N GLY A 64 13.53 -10.11 -1.05
CA GLY A 64 13.12 -11.22 -0.18
C GLY A 64 13.09 -12.58 -0.87
N GLN A 65 13.10 -12.60 -2.20
CA GLN A 65 13.13 -13.81 -3.04
C GLN A 65 14.51 -14.08 -3.68
N ALA A 66 15.48 -13.15 -3.51
CA ALA A 66 16.87 -13.28 -3.99
C ALA A 66 17.75 -13.99 -2.94
#